data_AF-A0A075FU74-F1
#
_entry.id   AF-A0A075FU74-F1
#
_cell.length_a   1.000
_cell.length_b   1.000
_cell.length_c   1.000
_cell.angle_alpha   90.00
_cell.angle_beta   90.00
_cell.angle_gamma   90.00
#
_symmetry.space_group_name_H-M   'P 1'
#
loop_
_entity.id
_entity.type
_entity.pdbx_description
1 polymer ?
#
loop_
_entity_poly.entity_id
_entity_poly.type
_entity_poly.pdbx_seq_one_letter_code
_entity_poly.pdbx_strand_id
1 'polypeptide(L)' 'MMYKTVNLARSNQIFVQASLERMMKCGIGICGSCCTSKDLVCRDGTVFDGDHLMQNDEFGHQYRAKSGILEQI' A
#
# COMPACT_ATOMS: atom_id res chain seq x y z
N MET A 1 6.84 6.85 -4.82
CA MET A 1 7.94 6.21 -5.58
C MET A 1 7.59 4.78 -6.00
N MET A 2 7.18 3.89 -5.07
CA MET A 2 6.95 2.46 -5.32
C MET A 2 5.99 2.14 -6.48
N TYR A 3 4.93 2.92 -6.65
CA TYR A 3 3.95 2.73 -7.73
C TYR A 3 4.57 2.64 -9.11
N LYS A 4 5.46 3.58 -9.46
CA LYS A 4 6.09 3.62 -10.80
C LYS A 4 6.96 2.38 -11.03
N THR A 5 7.68 1.92 -10.01
CA THR A 5 8.53 0.72 -10.09
C THR A 5 7.70 -0.55 -10.25
N VAL A 6 6.66 -0.72 -9.44
CA VAL A 6 5.75 -1.87 -9.52
C VAL A 6 5.04 -1.90 -10.88
N ASN A 7 4.52 -0.75 -11.34
CA ASN A 7 3.86 -0.65 -12.63
C ASN A 7 4.82 -0.96 -13.80
N LEU A 8 6.08 -0.50 -13.73
CA LEU A 8 7.08 -0.79 -14.76
C LEU A 8 7.42 -2.29 -14.81
N ALA A 9 7.68 -2.92 -13.66
CA ALA A 9 7.99 -4.34 -13.61
C ALA A 9 6.82 -5.19 -14.13
N ARG A 10 5.60 -4.90 -13.67
CA ARG A 10 4.38 -5.55 -14.14
C ARG A 10 4.17 -5.41 -15.65
N SER A 11 4.36 -4.20 -16.19
CA SER A 11 4.22 -3.93 -17.62
C SER A 11 5.22 -4.72 -18.48
N ASN A 12 6.36 -5.09 -17.90
CA ASN A 12 7.38 -5.94 -18.53
C ASN A 12 7.20 -7.43 -18.17
N GLN A 13 6.08 -7.81 -17.55
CA GLN A 13 5.80 -9.18 -17.11
C GLN A 13 6.86 -9.74 -16.15
N ILE A 14 7.52 -8.87 -15.40
CA ILE A 14 8.48 -9.23 -14.37
C ILE A 14 7.72 -9.34 -13.06
N PHE A 15 7.81 -10.51 -12.42
CA PHE A 15 7.27 -10.71 -11.07
C PHE A 15 7.87 -9.69 -10.11
N VAL A 16 7.02 -9.01 -9.35
CA VAL A 16 7.43 -7.97 -8.41
C VAL A 16 6.61 -8.07 -7.15
N GLN A 17 7.30 -7.88 -6.02
CA GLN A 17 6.67 -7.64 -4.73
C GLN A 17 7.19 -6.32 -4.18
N ALA A 18 6.37 -5.66 -3.37
CA ALA A 18 6.74 -4.41 -2.73
C ALA A 18 6.34 -4.42 -1.25
N SER A 19 7.29 -4.03 -0.40
CA SER A 19 7.00 -3.72 1.00
C SER A 19 6.40 -2.32 1.09
N LEU A 20 5.15 -2.22 1.55
CA LEU A 20 4.49 -0.94 1.74
C LEU A 20 4.86 -0.30 3.07
N GLU A 21 5.19 0.98 3.02
CA GLU A 21 5.29 1.84 4.19
C GLU A 21 4.00 2.65 4.32
N ARG A 22 3.30 2.49 5.45
CA ARG A 22 2.09 3.25 5.80
C ARG A 22 2.20 3.74 7.24
N MET A 23 1.39 4.73 7.60
CA MET A 23 1.30 5.22 8.97
C MET A 23 0.78 4.13 9.91
N MET A 24 1.67 3.53 10.70
CA MET A 24 1.33 2.51 11.69
C MET A 24 1.20 3.14 13.08
N LYS A 25 0.02 3.03 13.70
CA LYS A 25 -0.16 3.37 15.13
C LYS A 25 -0.06 2.15 16.02
N CYS A 26 -0.93 1.15 15.79
CA CYS A 26 -0.97 -0.06 16.62
C CYS A 26 -0.01 -1.17 16.16
N GLY A 27 0.27 -1.27 14.86
CA GLY A 27 1.04 -2.39 14.28
C GLY A 27 0.38 -3.79 14.34
N ILE A 28 -0.79 -3.93 14.98
CA ILE A 28 -1.47 -5.22 15.21
C ILE A 28 -2.88 -5.33 14.61
N GLY A 29 -3.21 -4.47 13.64
CA GLY A 29 -4.48 -4.57 12.89
C GLY A 29 -5.76 -4.08 13.59
N ILE A 30 -5.67 -3.39 14.75
CA ILE A 30 -6.86 -2.93 15.48
C ILE A 30 -7.27 -1.48 15.19
N CYS A 31 -6.34 -0.61 14.76
CA CYS A 31 -6.59 0.83 14.63
C CYS A 31 -6.91 1.30 13.21
N GLY A 32 -6.69 0.47 12.19
CA GLY A 32 -6.91 0.83 10.79
C GLY A 32 -6.02 1.94 10.21
N SER A 33 -5.10 2.55 10.97
CA SER A 33 -4.33 3.71 10.47
C SER A 33 -3.41 3.39 9.29
N CYS A 34 -2.96 2.13 9.19
CA CYS A 34 -2.14 1.66 8.09
C CYS A 34 -2.96 1.10 6.92
N CYS A 35 -4.27 1.37 6.86
CA CYS A 35 -5.09 0.80 5.79
C CYS A 35 -4.73 1.43 4.44
N THR A 36 -4.82 0.59 3.41
CA THR A 36 -4.73 0.95 2.00
C THR A 36 -5.92 0.32 1.29
N SER A 37 -6.96 1.11 1.04
CA SER A 37 -8.26 0.57 0.63
C SER A 37 -8.78 -0.43 1.67
N LYS A 38 -8.95 -1.71 1.30
CA LYS A 38 -9.44 -2.77 2.20
C LYS A 38 -8.35 -3.45 3.02
N ASP A 39 -7.08 -3.29 2.64
CA ASP A 39 -5.96 -4.01 3.26
C ASP A 39 -5.41 -3.23 4.45
N LEU A 40 -5.09 -3.90 5.54
CA LEU A 40 -4.32 -3.38 6.66
C LEU A 40 -2.85 -3.75 6.49
N VAL A 41 -1.98 -2.81 6.10
CA VAL A 41 -0.57 -3.12 5.82
C VAL A 41 0.17 -3.80 6.97
N CYS A 42 -0.16 -3.51 8.24
CA CYS A 42 0.46 -4.17 9.40
C CYS A 42 -0.01 -5.61 9.68
N ARG A 43 -1.11 -6.07 9.04
CA ARG A 43 -1.71 -7.38 9.27
C ARG A 43 -1.79 -8.21 7.99
N ASP A 44 -2.30 -7.60 6.94
CA ASP A 44 -2.50 -8.19 5.62
C ASP A 44 -1.22 -8.04 4.75
N GLY A 45 -0.36 -7.06 5.11
CA GLY A 45 0.97 -6.83 4.55
C GLY A 45 2.12 -7.32 5.45
N THR A 46 3.36 -6.79 5.38
CA THR A 46 3.82 -5.55 4.72
C THR A 46 4.23 -5.70 3.26
N VAL A 47 4.49 -6.93 2.81
CA VAL A 47 4.92 -7.25 1.44
C VAL A 47 3.73 -7.75 0.65
N PHE A 48 3.46 -7.10 -0.48
CA PHE A 48 2.35 -7.46 -1.36
C PHE A 48 2.85 -7.78 -2.78
N ASP A 49 2.07 -8.61 -3.47
CA ASP A 49 2.24 -8.89 -4.90
C ASP A 49 1.92 -7.66 -5.76
N GLY A 50 2.63 -7.52 -6.88
CA GLY A 50 2.46 -6.41 -7.81
C GLY A 50 1.07 -6.33 -8.44
N ASP A 51 0.44 -7.44 -8.81
CA ASP A 51 -0.92 -7.46 -9.36
C ASP A 51 -1.94 -7.04 -8.31
N HIS A 52 -1.78 -7.50 -7.07
CA HIS A 52 -2.62 -7.06 -5.94
C HIS A 52 -2.52 -5.54 -5.72
N LEU A 53 -1.29 -5.03 -5.69
CA LEU A 53 -1.05 -3.59 -5.51
C LEU A 53 -1.62 -2.75 -6.65
N MET A 54 -1.60 -3.25 -7.89
CA MET A 54 -2.15 -2.53 -9.03
C MET A 54 -3.67 -2.50 -9.09
N GLN A 55 -4.35 -3.39 -8.36
CA GLN A 55 -5.80 -3.36 -8.17
C GLN A 55 -6.22 -2.42 -7.02
N ASN A 56 -5.27 -1.99 -6.18
CA ASN A 56 -5.51 -1.10 -5.06
C ASN A 56 -5.56 0.36 -5.54
N ASP A 57 -6.72 1.00 -5.37
CA ASP A 57 -7.01 2.37 -5.81
C ASP A 57 -6.20 3.43 -5.05
N GLU A 58 -5.88 3.19 -3.78
CA GLU A 58 -5.06 4.12 -3.00
C GLU A 58 -3.56 4.03 -3.35
N PHE A 59 -3.06 2.86 -3.79
CA PHE A 59 -1.63 2.63 -3.96
C PHE A 59 -1.01 3.58 -5.00
N GLY A 60 -0.13 4.47 -4.55
CA GLY A 60 0.56 5.43 -5.41
C GLY A 60 -0.19 6.74 -5.68
N HIS A 61 -1.44 6.85 -5.22
CA HIS A 61 -2.29 8.01 -5.45
C HIS A 61 -2.65 8.72 -4.14
N GLN A 62 -2.92 7.95 -3.08
CA GLN A 62 -3.42 8.47 -1.83
C GLN A 62 -2.71 7.84 -0.63
N TYR A 63 -2.71 8.57 0.49
CA TYR A 63 -2.20 8.09 1.76
C TYR A 63 -3.02 8.64 2.92
N ARG A 64 -2.92 7.99 4.08
CA ARG A 64 -3.56 8.49 5.31
C ARG A 64 -2.55 9.26 6.16
N ALA A 65 -2.90 10.50 6.49
CA ALA A 65 -2.13 11.31 7.42
C ALA A 65 -2.19 10.73 8.85
N LYS A 66 -1.38 11.29 9.77
CA LYS A 66 -1.38 10.87 11.18
C LYS A 66 -2.76 10.99 11.85
N SER A 67 -3.59 11.92 11.40
CA SER A 67 -4.99 12.10 11.82
C SER A 67 -5.93 11.00 11.30
N GLY A 68 -5.53 10.25 10.27
CA GLY A 68 -6.37 9.25 9.57
C GLY A 68 -7.10 9.78 8.33
N ILE A 69 -7.00 11.09 8.07
CA ILE A 69 -7.57 11.76 6.90
C ILE A 69 -6.84 11.27 5.64
N LEU A 70 -7.59 11.01 4.57
CA LEU A 70 -7.07 10.60 3.28
C LEU A 70 -6.60 11.82 2.48
N GLU A 71 -5.37 11.79 1.99
CA GLU A 71 -4.71 12.86 1.25
C GLU A 71 -4.12 12.32 -0.07
N GLN A 72 -3.95 13.19 -1.06
CA GLN A 72 -3.32 12.87 -2.35
C GLN A 72 -1.80 12.95 -2.24
N ILE A 73 -1.10 12.09 -3.00
CA ILE A 73 0.37 12.06 -3.12
C ILE A 73 0.87 13.10 -4.12
#